data_AF-A0A419EGX0-F1
#
_entry.id   AF-A0A419EGX0-F1
#
_cell.length_a   1.000
_cell.length_b   1.000
_cell.length_c   1.000
_cell.angle_alpha   90.00
_cell.angle_beta   90.00
_cell.angle_gamma   90.00
#
_symmetry.space_group_name_H-M   'P 1'
#
loop_
_entity.id
_entity.type
_entity.pdbx_description
1 polymer ?
#
loop_
_entity_poly.entity_id
_entity_poly.type
_entity_poly.pdbx_seq_one_letter_code
_entity_poly.pdbx_strand_id
1 'polypeptide(L)'
;MKPILSHLISLLTPLALIGLALRILLTPLFYTVEYNLPHFPADEYGFTKEDRFKWAEPSVKYLVNNADISYLGDLQFEDGSPLYNERELSHMEDVKDVVQGSLRVWHITLVILIFIALVSAQKGWLPEYLDGLRRGGWWMIGLAVTLGLIAGAGILFNPDIFWAFFSWFHSIFFEGDSWLFHYSDTLIRLFPIRFWQDAALWAAVISLGGGAGLAFGLKRLGRTSL
;
A
#
# COMPACT_ATOMS: atom_id res chain seq x y z
N MET A 1 17.62 12.88 25.60
CA MET A 1 16.75 11.68 25.47
C MET A 1 15.35 12.02 24.98
N LYS A 2 14.58 12.84 25.72
CA LYS A 2 13.22 13.27 25.33
C LYS A 2 13.04 13.81 23.90
N PRO A 3 13.89 14.72 23.38
CA PRO A 3 13.76 15.19 21.99
C PRO A 3 14.04 14.09 20.96
N ILE A 4 15.03 13.23 21.22
CA ILE A 4 15.38 12.10 20.34
C ILE A 4 14.19 11.14 20.23
N LEU A 5 13.51 10.86 21.34
CA LEU A 5 12.32 10.01 21.35
C LEU A 5 11.20 10.57 20.48
N SER A 6 10.89 11.87 20.62
CA SER A 6 9.87 12.55 19.81
C SER A 6 10.20 12.50 18.31
N HIS A 7 11.48 12.67 17.94
CA HIS A 7 11.93 12.54 16.56
C HIS A 7 11.79 11.11 16.02
N LEU A 8 12.19 10.10 16.80
CA LEU A 8 12.01 8.69 16.42
C LEU A 8 10.54 8.36 16.16
N ILE A 9 9.64 8.75 17.06
CA ILE A 9 8.19 8.54 16.90
C ILE A 9 7.69 9.24 15.64
N SER A 10 8.15 10.46 15.38
CA SER A 10 7.74 11.21 14.18
C SER A 10 8.15 10.53 12.87
N LEU A 11 9.26 9.78 12.86
CA LEU A 11 9.71 9.00 11.70
C LEU A 11 8.95 7.68 11.55
N LEU A 12 8.62 7.02 12.67
CA LEU A 12 7.86 5.77 12.66
C LEU A 12 6.38 5.97 12.31
N THR A 13 5.84 7.18 12.53
CA THR A 13 4.42 7.47 12.31
C THR A 13 4.00 7.33 10.85
N PRO A 14 4.68 7.92 9.84
CA PRO A 14 4.37 7.66 8.44
C PRO A 14 4.43 6.18 8.06
N LEU A 15 5.41 5.42 8.56
CA LEU A 15 5.51 3.98 8.29
C LEU A 15 4.29 3.22 8.82
N ALA A 16 3.80 3.57 10.01
CA ALA A 16 2.59 2.98 10.58
C ALA A 16 1.34 3.28 9.74
N LEU A 17 1.22 4.50 9.20
CA LEU A 17 0.07 4.92 8.41
C LEU A 17 0.09 4.34 6.98
N ILE A 18 1.25 4.29 6.33
CA ILE A 18 1.43 3.65 5.02
C ILE A 18 1.13 2.16 5.12
N GLY A 19 1.65 1.47 6.14
CA GLY A 19 1.39 0.05 6.33
C GLY A 19 -0.08 -0.24 6.67
N LEU A 20 -0.79 0.67 7.34
CA LEU A 20 -2.24 0.55 7.54
C LEU A 20 -2.98 0.65 6.20
N ALA A 21 -2.63 1.62 5.36
CA ALA A 21 -3.21 1.76 4.03
C ALA A 21 -2.96 0.51 3.18
N LEU A 22 -1.71 0.03 3.12
CA LEU A 22 -1.35 -1.22 2.45
C LEU A 22 -2.18 -2.40 2.95
N ARG A 23 -2.32 -2.54 4.28
CA ARG A 23 -3.08 -3.64 4.88
C ARG A 23 -4.55 -3.64 4.49
N ILE A 24 -5.16 -2.45 4.32
CA ILE A 24 -6.54 -2.29 3.85
C ILE A 24 -6.63 -2.62 2.36
N LEU A 25 -5.70 -2.14 1.54
CA LEU A 25 -5.69 -2.39 0.08
C LEU A 25 -5.49 -3.88 -0.26
N LEU A 26 -4.80 -4.64 0.59
CA LEU A 26 -4.64 -6.10 0.47
C LEU A 26 -5.87 -6.90 0.95
N THR A 27 -7.01 -6.25 1.21
CA THR A 27 -8.27 -6.95 1.53
C THR A 27 -9.19 -7.01 0.32
N PRO A 28 -10.19 -7.93 0.32
CA PRO A 28 -11.21 -7.96 -0.71
C PRO A 28 -11.96 -6.65 -0.93
N LEU A 29 -12.01 -5.79 0.10
CA LEU A 29 -12.71 -4.51 0.03
C LEU A 29 -12.23 -3.67 -1.16
N PHE A 30 -10.92 -3.57 -1.38
CA PHE A 30 -10.39 -2.65 -2.36
C PHE A 30 -10.73 -3.08 -3.80
N TYR A 31 -10.33 -4.29 -4.21
CA TYR A 31 -10.64 -4.74 -5.57
C TYR A 31 -12.15 -4.87 -5.81
N THR A 32 -12.94 -5.16 -4.76
CA THR A 32 -14.41 -5.20 -4.88
C THR A 32 -15.01 -3.84 -5.15
N VAL A 33 -14.54 -2.80 -4.48
CA VAL A 33 -14.96 -1.43 -4.79
C VAL A 33 -14.51 -1.07 -6.20
N GLU A 34 -13.23 -1.29 -6.50
CA GLU A 34 -12.59 -0.89 -7.75
C GLU A 34 -13.27 -1.48 -8.99
N TYR A 35 -13.54 -2.79 -9.00
CA TYR A 35 -14.21 -3.47 -10.12
C TYR A 35 -15.67 -3.06 -10.31
N ASN A 36 -16.29 -2.39 -9.33
CA ASN A 36 -17.65 -1.86 -9.45
C ASN A 36 -17.69 -0.37 -9.79
N LEU A 37 -16.54 0.30 -9.94
CA LEU A 37 -16.52 1.70 -10.33
C LEU A 37 -16.85 1.85 -11.82
N PRO A 38 -17.66 2.85 -12.21
CA PRO A 38 -18.09 3.04 -13.59
C PRO A 38 -16.94 3.39 -14.55
N HIS A 39 -15.82 3.90 -14.01
CA HIS A 39 -14.64 4.27 -14.78
C HIS A 39 -13.57 3.17 -14.84
N PHE A 40 -13.81 2.00 -14.22
CA PHE A 40 -12.87 0.90 -14.30
C PHE A 40 -12.85 0.33 -15.74
N PRO A 41 -11.68 0.22 -16.39
CA PRO A 41 -11.62 -0.08 -17.81
C PRO A 41 -12.10 -1.51 -18.11
N ALA A 42 -12.82 -1.66 -19.21
CA ALA A 42 -13.17 -2.97 -19.75
C ALA A 42 -11.90 -3.79 -20.09
N ASP A 43 -12.01 -5.12 -20.09
CA ASP A 43 -10.94 -5.97 -20.62
C ASP A 43 -11.13 -6.14 -22.13
N GLU A 44 -10.16 -5.67 -22.91
CA GLU A 44 -10.18 -5.81 -24.38
C GLU A 44 -9.96 -7.26 -24.83
N TYR A 45 -9.58 -8.16 -23.91
CA TYR A 45 -9.29 -9.57 -24.16
C TYR A 45 -10.36 -10.53 -23.61
N GLY A 46 -11.50 -9.99 -23.14
CA GLY A 46 -12.71 -10.78 -22.90
C GLY A 46 -13.02 -11.17 -21.46
N PHE A 47 -12.21 -10.80 -20.46
CA PHE A 47 -12.62 -10.96 -19.06
C PHE A 47 -13.83 -10.10 -18.73
N THR A 48 -14.87 -10.77 -18.27
CA THR A 48 -16.01 -10.12 -17.63
C THR A 48 -15.60 -9.57 -16.26
N LYS A 49 -16.46 -8.76 -15.67
CA LYS A 49 -16.27 -8.29 -14.29
C LYS A 49 -16.24 -9.48 -13.33
N GLU A 50 -17.09 -10.47 -13.56
CA GLU A 50 -17.17 -11.71 -12.79
C GLU A 50 -15.89 -12.53 -12.89
N ASP A 51 -15.26 -12.60 -14.07
CA ASP A 51 -13.94 -13.23 -14.23
C ASP A 51 -12.87 -12.51 -13.43
N ARG A 52 -12.86 -11.17 -13.46
CA ARG A 52 -11.89 -10.39 -12.66
C ARG A 52 -12.08 -10.63 -11.16
N PHE A 53 -13.32 -10.72 -10.68
CA PHE A 53 -13.60 -11.10 -9.30
C PHE A 53 -13.07 -12.50 -8.96
N LYS A 54 -13.36 -13.49 -9.80
CA LYS A 54 -12.93 -14.88 -9.63
C LYS A 54 -11.41 -15.00 -9.54
N TRP A 55 -10.69 -14.31 -10.43
CA TRP A 55 -9.24 -14.49 -10.58
C TRP A 55 -8.39 -13.52 -9.75
N ALA A 56 -8.92 -12.36 -9.35
CA ALA A 56 -8.20 -11.45 -8.44
C ALA A 56 -8.13 -11.99 -7.01
N GLU A 57 -9.16 -12.72 -6.56
CA GLU A 57 -9.22 -13.27 -5.21
C GLU A 57 -8.01 -14.16 -4.85
N PRO A 58 -7.64 -15.20 -5.64
CA PRO A 58 -6.46 -16.00 -5.34
C PRO A 58 -5.17 -15.17 -5.40
N SER A 59 -5.04 -14.24 -6.35
CA SER A 59 -3.84 -13.38 -6.48
C SER A 59 -3.61 -12.50 -5.26
N VAL A 60 -4.66 -11.86 -4.75
CA VAL A 60 -4.56 -11.02 -3.55
C VAL A 60 -4.34 -11.87 -2.29
N LYS A 61 -5.01 -13.04 -2.19
CA LYS A 61 -4.80 -13.97 -1.07
C LYS A 61 -3.37 -14.51 -1.02
N TYR A 62 -2.77 -14.80 -2.17
CA TYR A 62 -1.41 -15.30 -2.27
C TYR A 62 -0.40 -14.37 -1.61
N LEU A 63 -0.56 -13.06 -1.76
CA LEU A 63 0.36 -12.06 -1.20
C LEU A 63 0.45 -12.06 0.33
N VAL A 64 -0.57 -12.58 1.02
CA VAL A 64 -0.68 -12.56 2.49
C VAL A 64 -0.73 -13.95 3.12
N ASN A 65 -0.68 -15.02 2.32
CA ASN A 65 -0.65 -16.40 2.81
C ASN A 65 0.78 -16.98 2.78
N ASN A 66 0.94 -18.21 3.27
CA ASN A 66 2.24 -18.91 3.29
C ASN A 66 2.40 -19.96 2.18
N ALA A 67 1.55 -19.95 1.14
CA ALA A 67 1.64 -20.90 0.05
C ALA A 67 2.81 -20.55 -0.89
N ASP A 68 3.41 -21.54 -1.54
CA ASP A 68 4.39 -21.29 -2.62
C ASP A 68 3.69 -20.89 -3.93
N ILE A 69 4.49 -20.59 -4.97
CA ILE A 69 3.99 -20.08 -6.25
C ILE A 69 3.04 -21.05 -6.98
N SER A 70 3.04 -22.35 -6.66
CA SER A 70 2.09 -23.30 -7.25
C SER A 70 0.64 -22.95 -6.90
N TYR A 71 0.39 -22.23 -5.79
CA TYR A 71 -0.92 -21.71 -5.45
C TYR A 71 -1.55 -20.87 -6.58
N LEU A 72 -0.72 -20.19 -7.37
CA LEU A 72 -1.14 -19.47 -8.58
C LEU A 72 -0.86 -20.29 -9.84
N GLY A 73 0.27 -21.01 -9.90
CA GLY A 73 0.69 -21.79 -11.06
C GLY A 73 -0.23 -22.95 -11.42
N ASP A 74 -0.95 -23.51 -10.44
CA ASP A 74 -1.91 -24.60 -10.64
C ASP A 74 -3.28 -24.10 -11.13
N LEU A 75 -3.51 -22.78 -11.22
CA LEU A 75 -4.75 -22.21 -11.73
C LEU A 75 -4.81 -22.31 -13.26
N GLN A 76 -5.96 -22.73 -13.77
CA GLN A 76 -6.19 -22.95 -15.20
C GLN A 76 -7.52 -22.36 -15.64
N PHE A 77 -7.58 -21.97 -16.91
CA PHE A 77 -8.84 -21.69 -17.60
C PHE A 77 -9.65 -22.97 -17.83
N GLU A 78 -10.89 -22.82 -18.28
CA GLU A 78 -11.80 -23.96 -18.53
C GLU A 78 -11.29 -24.90 -19.63
N ASP A 79 -10.48 -24.39 -20.55
CA ASP A 79 -9.84 -25.19 -21.60
C ASP A 79 -8.57 -25.91 -21.13
N GLY A 80 -8.21 -25.77 -19.85
CA GLY A 80 -7.03 -26.38 -19.23
C GLY A 80 -5.72 -25.62 -19.46
N SER A 81 -5.74 -24.48 -20.17
CA SER A 81 -4.55 -23.65 -20.30
C SER A 81 -4.21 -22.93 -18.98
N PRO A 82 -2.91 -22.71 -18.66
CA PRO A 82 -2.52 -22.02 -17.44
C PRO A 82 -3.09 -20.59 -17.37
N LEU A 83 -3.55 -20.19 -16.19
CA LEU A 83 -4.08 -18.83 -15.95
C LEU A 83 -2.97 -17.78 -16.06
N TYR A 84 -1.80 -18.08 -15.51
CA TYR A 84 -0.62 -17.21 -15.53
C TYR A 84 0.50 -17.89 -16.31
N ASN A 85 1.27 -17.10 -17.05
CA ASN A 85 2.52 -17.55 -17.64
C ASN A 85 3.67 -17.47 -16.62
N GLU A 86 4.82 -18.08 -16.95
CA GLU A 86 5.99 -18.14 -16.07
C GLU A 86 6.52 -16.77 -15.63
N ARG A 87 6.43 -15.74 -16.48
CA ARG A 87 6.87 -14.38 -16.13
C ARG A 87 5.95 -13.76 -15.08
N GLU A 88 4.63 -13.93 -15.27
CA GLU A 88 3.63 -13.45 -14.30
C GLU A 88 3.79 -14.14 -12.95
N LEU A 89 4.05 -15.45 -12.94
CA LEU A 89 4.30 -16.22 -11.72
C LEU A 89 5.58 -15.74 -11.01
N SER A 90 6.68 -15.60 -11.73
CA SER A 90 7.93 -15.08 -11.17
C SER A 90 7.74 -13.68 -10.57
N HIS A 91 7.02 -12.79 -11.25
CA HIS A 91 6.75 -11.46 -10.72
C HIS A 91 5.83 -11.49 -9.50
N MET A 92 4.82 -12.37 -9.46
CA MET A 92 3.95 -12.51 -8.29
C MET A 92 4.71 -13.00 -7.07
N GLU A 93 5.72 -13.86 -7.24
CA GLU A 93 6.63 -14.25 -6.17
C GLU A 93 7.43 -13.05 -5.63
N ASP A 94 8.03 -12.24 -6.52
CA ASP A 94 8.74 -11.01 -6.11
C ASP A 94 7.80 -10.05 -5.35
N VAL A 95 6.57 -9.85 -5.86
CA VAL A 95 5.56 -8.97 -5.24
C VAL A 95 5.18 -9.49 -3.86
N LYS A 96 5.06 -10.82 -3.69
CA LYS A 96 4.78 -11.42 -2.39
C LYS A 96 5.88 -11.12 -1.38
N ASP A 97 7.15 -11.23 -1.77
CA ASP A 97 8.28 -10.90 -0.90
C ASP A 97 8.28 -9.43 -0.48
N VAL A 98 8.01 -8.51 -1.41
CA VAL A 98 7.89 -7.08 -1.12
C VAL A 98 6.73 -6.80 -0.17
N VAL A 99 5.57 -7.41 -0.41
CA VAL A 99 4.36 -7.24 0.43
C VAL A 99 4.60 -7.79 1.83
N GLN A 100 5.12 -9.02 1.95
CA GLN A 100 5.38 -9.63 3.25
C GLN A 100 6.49 -8.91 4.01
N GLY A 101 7.53 -8.46 3.33
CA GLY A 101 8.58 -7.62 3.90
C GLY A 101 8.02 -6.31 4.46
N SER A 102 7.19 -5.63 3.67
CA SER A 102 6.53 -4.37 4.05
C SER A 102 5.57 -4.56 5.22
N LEU A 103 4.77 -5.63 5.23
CA LEU A 103 3.92 -5.99 6.37
C LEU A 103 4.77 -6.29 7.61
N ARG A 104 5.89 -6.99 7.49
CA ARG A 104 6.79 -7.27 8.62
C ARG A 104 7.34 -5.98 9.24
N VAL A 105 7.83 -5.06 8.41
CA VAL A 105 8.29 -3.72 8.84
C VAL A 105 7.17 -2.96 9.53
N TRP A 106 5.95 -3.03 9.01
CA TRP A 106 4.78 -2.39 9.61
C TRP A 106 4.46 -2.96 11.00
N HIS A 107 4.40 -4.29 11.16
CA HIS A 107 4.16 -4.91 12.47
C HIS A 107 5.24 -4.54 13.49
N ILE A 108 6.51 -4.55 13.09
CA ILE A 108 7.64 -4.13 13.96
C ILE A 108 7.47 -2.66 14.36
N THR A 109 7.11 -1.79 13.41
CA THR A 109 6.86 -0.36 13.67
C THR A 109 5.75 -0.17 14.70
N LEU A 110 4.64 -0.90 14.59
CA LEU A 110 3.54 -0.85 15.55
C LEU A 110 3.97 -1.33 16.94
N VAL A 111 4.70 -2.45 17.02
CA VAL A 111 5.24 -2.95 18.30
C VAL A 111 6.14 -1.91 18.96
N ILE A 112 7.04 -1.29 18.20
CA ILE A 112 7.93 -0.24 18.72
C ILE A 112 7.13 0.97 19.21
N LEU A 113 6.15 1.46 18.43
CA LEU A 113 5.32 2.60 18.83
C LEU A 113 4.53 2.31 20.11
N ILE A 114 3.92 1.12 20.21
CA ILE A 114 3.19 0.68 21.41
C ILE A 114 4.12 0.58 22.61
N PHE A 115 5.29 -0.04 22.45
CA PHE A 115 6.28 -0.16 23.51
C PHE A 115 6.71 1.22 24.02
N ILE A 116 7.02 2.15 23.10
CA ILE A 116 7.39 3.53 23.45
C ILE A 116 6.22 4.22 24.16
N ALA A 117 4.97 4.03 23.73
CA ALA A 117 3.80 4.60 24.37
C ALA A 117 3.69 4.15 25.84
N LEU A 118 3.85 2.85 26.11
CA LEU A 118 3.80 2.28 27.46
C LEU A 118 4.91 2.83 28.35
N VAL A 119 6.16 2.88 27.84
CA VAL A 119 7.29 3.46 28.57
C VAL A 119 7.07 4.95 28.83
N SER A 120 6.53 5.68 27.86
CA SER A 120 6.26 7.12 27.98
C SER A 120 5.17 7.40 29.02
N ALA A 121 4.15 6.55 29.11
CA ALA A 121 3.13 6.64 30.15
C ALA A 121 3.72 6.42 31.55
N GLN A 122 4.57 5.40 31.72
CA GLN A 122 5.21 5.09 33.02
C GLN A 122 6.21 6.16 33.46
N LYS A 123 6.95 6.75 32.52
CA LYS A 123 8.03 7.73 32.79
C LYS A 123 7.56 9.19 32.77
N GLY A 124 6.27 9.43 32.52
CA GLY A 124 5.71 10.79 32.40
C GLY A 124 6.18 11.55 31.15
N TRP A 125 6.51 10.85 30.06
CA TRP A 125 6.93 11.42 28.77
C TRP A 125 5.82 11.43 27.72
N LEU A 126 4.57 11.32 28.17
CA LEU A 126 3.41 11.34 27.29
C LEU A 126 3.33 12.61 26.41
N PRO A 127 3.66 13.82 26.91
CA PRO A 127 3.70 15.00 26.05
C PRO A 127 4.65 14.84 24.86
N GLU A 128 5.85 14.28 25.08
CA GLU A 128 6.83 14.07 24.00
C GLU A 128 6.41 12.97 23.01
N TYR A 129 5.71 11.95 23.50
CA TYR A 129 5.12 10.92 22.66
C TYR A 129 4.08 11.50 21.71
N LEU A 130 3.12 12.26 22.25
CA LEU A 130 2.06 12.92 21.49
C LEU A 130 2.61 13.99 20.53
N ASP A 131 3.61 14.77 20.95
CA ASP A 131 4.30 15.72 20.06
C ASP A 131 5.01 15.00 18.90
N GLY A 132 5.56 13.81 19.15
CA GLY A 132 6.17 12.95 18.13
C GLY A 132 5.14 12.47 17.10
N LEU A 133 4.02 11.90 17.57
CA LEU A 133 2.92 11.47 16.70
C LEU A 133 2.33 12.62 15.89
N ARG A 134 2.12 13.78 16.52
CA ARG A 134 1.59 14.98 15.85
C ARG A 134 2.52 15.43 14.73
N ARG A 135 3.83 15.50 14.99
CA ARG A 135 4.84 15.87 13.98
C ARG A 135 4.90 14.83 12.86
N GLY A 136 4.83 13.55 13.21
CA GLY A 136 4.69 12.45 12.27
C GLY A 136 3.46 12.56 11.38
N GLY A 137 2.33 13.00 11.94
CA GLY A 137 1.11 13.30 11.19
C GLY A 137 1.34 14.38 10.14
N TRP A 138 2.06 15.46 10.47
CA TRP A 138 2.42 16.50 9.50
C TRP A 138 3.31 15.98 8.37
N TRP A 139 4.31 15.14 8.68
CA TRP A 139 5.11 14.48 7.65
C TRP A 139 4.25 13.61 6.73
N MET A 140 3.32 12.84 7.29
CA MET A 140 2.42 12.01 6.51
C MET A 140 1.47 12.84 5.64
N ILE A 141 0.95 13.98 6.13
CA ILE A 141 0.14 14.88 5.30
C ILE A 141 0.92 15.31 4.06
N GLY A 142 2.16 15.78 4.24
CA GLY A 142 3.01 16.18 3.11
C GLY A 142 3.20 15.05 2.10
N LEU A 143 3.59 13.86 2.59
CA LEU A 143 3.81 12.70 1.74
C LEU A 143 2.54 12.22 1.03
N ALA A 144 1.41 12.18 1.73
CA ALA A 144 0.12 11.76 1.17
C ALA A 144 -0.38 12.74 0.12
N VAL A 145 -0.26 14.06 0.35
CA VAL A 145 -0.62 15.08 -0.63
C VAL A 145 0.25 14.94 -1.89
N THR A 146 1.56 14.76 -1.74
CA THR A 146 2.45 14.54 -2.89
C THR A 146 2.04 13.30 -3.69
N LEU A 147 1.82 12.17 -3.04
CA LEU A 147 1.39 10.94 -3.71
C LEU A 147 0.04 11.10 -4.40
N GLY A 148 -0.93 11.72 -3.72
CA GLY A 148 -2.26 12.01 -4.27
C GLY A 148 -2.20 12.96 -5.48
N LEU A 149 -1.30 13.94 -5.49
CA LEU A 149 -1.09 14.83 -6.63
C LEU A 149 -0.47 14.08 -7.82
N ILE A 150 0.50 13.19 -7.59
CA ILE A 150 1.09 12.37 -8.66
C ILE A 150 0.03 11.46 -9.29
N ALA A 151 -0.72 10.71 -8.46
CA ALA A 151 -1.79 9.83 -8.94
C ALA A 151 -2.91 10.62 -9.64
N GLY A 152 -3.37 11.71 -9.02
CA GLY A 152 -4.41 12.57 -9.57
C GLY A 152 -4.00 13.24 -10.89
N ALA A 153 -2.75 13.70 -11.01
CA ALA A 153 -2.26 14.26 -12.27
C ALA A 153 -2.12 13.20 -13.37
N GLY A 154 -1.70 11.99 -13.00
CA GLY A 154 -1.71 10.81 -13.88
C GLY A 154 -3.09 10.50 -14.45
N ILE A 155 -4.10 10.57 -13.59
CA ILE A 155 -5.49 10.29 -13.95
C ILE A 155 -6.10 11.41 -14.81
N LEU A 156 -5.90 12.67 -14.42
CA LEU A 156 -6.66 13.81 -14.97
C LEU A 156 -5.98 14.50 -16.16
N PHE A 157 -4.66 14.46 -16.24
CA PHE A 157 -3.91 15.30 -17.18
C PHE A 157 -3.02 14.50 -18.11
N ASN A 158 -2.20 13.59 -17.60
CA ASN A 158 -1.30 12.79 -18.43
C ASN A 158 -0.93 11.46 -17.75
N PRO A 159 -1.34 10.29 -18.31
CA PRO A 159 -1.02 8.98 -17.73
C PRO A 159 0.48 8.71 -17.57
N ASP A 160 1.34 9.35 -18.39
CA ASP A 160 2.79 9.20 -18.32
C ASP A 160 3.37 9.70 -16.99
N ILE A 161 2.70 10.63 -16.31
CA ILE A 161 3.12 11.12 -14.99
C ILE A 161 3.09 9.98 -13.97
N PHE A 162 1.98 9.23 -13.93
CA PHE A 162 1.87 8.10 -13.03
C PHE A 162 2.74 6.95 -13.50
N TRP A 163 2.84 6.71 -14.82
CA TRP A 163 3.72 5.67 -15.35
C TRP A 163 5.19 5.90 -14.98
N ALA A 164 5.68 7.13 -15.05
CA ALA A 164 7.05 7.47 -14.63
C ALA A 164 7.29 7.19 -13.14
N PHE A 165 6.33 7.58 -12.28
CA PHE A 165 6.36 7.26 -10.85
C PHE A 165 6.30 5.74 -10.60
N PHE A 166 5.39 5.05 -11.26
CA PHE A 166 5.17 3.61 -11.15
C PHE A 166 6.42 2.84 -11.55
N SER A 167 7.01 3.18 -12.70
CA SER A 167 8.24 2.55 -13.21
C SER A 167 9.44 2.79 -12.31
N TRP A 168 9.61 4.02 -11.81
CA TRP A 168 10.66 4.33 -10.83
C TRP A 168 10.46 3.57 -9.52
N PHE A 169 9.21 3.46 -9.03
CA PHE A 169 8.91 2.68 -7.84
C PHE A 169 9.22 1.20 -8.06
N HIS A 170 8.84 0.65 -9.22
CA HIS A 170 9.09 -0.75 -9.57
C HIS A 170 10.58 -1.07 -9.66
N SER A 171 11.41 -0.15 -10.19
CA SER A 171 12.86 -0.38 -10.30
C SER A 171 13.60 -0.41 -8.94
N ILE A 172 12.95 -0.01 -7.84
CA ILE A 172 13.49 -0.17 -6.48
C ILE A 172 13.40 -1.64 -6.03
N PHE A 173 12.39 -2.37 -6.52
CA PHE A 173 12.05 -3.70 -6.03
C PHE A 173 12.28 -4.82 -7.03
N PHE A 174 12.20 -4.53 -8.33
CA PHE A 174 12.18 -5.53 -9.40
C PHE A 174 13.33 -5.30 -10.38
N GLU A 175 13.89 -6.40 -10.87
CA GLU A 175 15.05 -6.38 -11.77
C GLU A 175 14.63 -6.15 -13.22
N GLY A 176 15.19 -5.09 -13.84
CA GLY A 176 15.00 -4.78 -15.25
C GLY A 176 13.52 -4.71 -15.65
N ASP A 177 13.15 -5.56 -16.61
CA ASP A 177 11.82 -5.62 -17.22
C ASP A 177 10.98 -6.79 -16.68
N SER A 178 11.33 -7.39 -15.54
CA SER A 178 10.64 -8.59 -15.00
C SER A 178 9.14 -8.36 -14.69
N TRP A 179 8.74 -7.11 -14.55
CA TRP A 179 7.39 -6.65 -14.24
C TRP A 179 6.66 -6.04 -15.45
N LEU A 180 7.26 -6.09 -16.66
CA LEU A 180 6.65 -5.63 -17.90
C LEU A 180 6.00 -6.79 -18.67
N PHE A 181 4.72 -6.61 -18.97
CA PHE A 181 3.84 -7.64 -19.52
C PHE A 181 3.23 -7.24 -20.86
N HIS A 182 2.80 -8.24 -21.62
CA HIS A 182 1.95 -8.01 -22.78
C HIS A 182 0.53 -7.67 -22.32
N TYR A 183 -0.17 -6.80 -23.06
CA TYR A 183 -1.57 -6.43 -22.74
C TYR A 183 -2.53 -7.63 -22.64
N SER A 184 -2.20 -8.76 -23.27
CA SER A 184 -2.93 -10.02 -23.20
C SER A 184 -2.67 -10.85 -21.94
N ASP A 185 -1.61 -10.55 -21.19
CA ASP A 185 -1.22 -11.28 -19.99
C ASP A 185 -2.25 -11.05 -18.87
N THR A 186 -2.64 -12.14 -18.21
CA THR A 186 -3.75 -12.18 -17.24
C THR A 186 -3.58 -11.15 -16.13
N LEU A 187 -2.38 -10.99 -15.58
CA LEU A 187 -2.09 -10.20 -14.41
C LEU A 187 -2.43 -8.72 -14.62
N ILE A 188 -2.04 -8.14 -15.75
CA ILE A 188 -2.36 -6.73 -16.05
C ILE A 188 -3.77 -6.53 -16.58
N ARG A 189 -4.43 -7.61 -17.02
CA ARG A 189 -5.88 -7.59 -17.29
C ARG A 189 -6.68 -7.58 -15.98
N LEU A 190 -6.22 -8.27 -14.95
CA LEU A 190 -6.83 -8.22 -13.60
C LEU A 190 -6.52 -6.90 -12.88
N PHE A 191 -5.29 -6.44 -12.96
CA PHE A 191 -4.78 -5.25 -12.27
C PHE A 191 -4.19 -4.23 -13.27
N PRO A 192 -5.03 -3.63 -14.14
CA PRO A 192 -4.57 -2.65 -15.13
C PRO A 192 -3.98 -1.42 -14.45
N ILE A 193 -3.24 -0.60 -15.20
CA ILE A 193 -2.61 0.61 -14.62
C ILE A 193 -3.59 1.50 -13.85
N ARG A 194 -4.87 1.54 -14.27
CA ARG A 194 -5.92 2.26 -13.56
C ARG A 194 -6.14 1.76 -12.13
N PHE A 195 -6.12 0.44 -11.92
CA PHE A 195 -6.21 -0.18 -10.59
C PHE A 195 -5.11 0.35 -9.66
N TRP A 196 -3.89 0.47 -10.18
CA TRP A 196 -2.74 0.95 -9.41
C TRP A 196 -2.76 2.46 -9.16
N GLN A 197 -3.27 3.24 -10.11
CA GLN A 197 -3.53 4.67 -9.92
C GLN A 197 -4.52 4.90 -8.78
N ASP A 198 -5.64 4.18 -8.80
CA ASP A 198 -6.67 4.29 -7.77
C ASP A 198 -6.18 3.72 -6.44
N ALA A 199 -5.37 2.65 -6.43
CA ALA A 199 -4.70 2.14 -5.23
C ALA A 199 -3.78 3.19 -4.59
N ALA A 200 -2.96 3.87 -5.39
CA ALA A 200 -2.07 4.94 -4.91
C ALA A 200 -2.87 6.13 -4.34
N LEU A 201 -3.98 6.49 -5.00
CA LEU A 201 -4.87 7.54 -4.52
C LEU A 201 -5.55 7.16 -3.20
N TRP A 202 -6.08 5.94 -3.08
CA TRP A 202 -6.68 5.47 -1.83
C TRP A 202 -5.66 5.33 -0.71
N ALA A 203 -4.43 4.89 -1.01
CA ALA A 203 -3.35 4.89 -0.04
C ALA A 203 -3.05 6.29 0.49
N ALA A 204 -3.02 7.29 -0.40
CA ALA A 204 -2.88 8.68 -0.04
C ALA A 204 -4.05 9.18 0.82
N VAL A 205 -5.31 8.89 0.45
CA VAL A 205 -6.50 9.31 1.20
C VAL A 205 -6.53 8.72 2.62
N ILE A 206 -6.31 7.41 2.75
CA ILE A 206 -6.29 6.72 4.05
C ILE A 206 -5.18 7.31 4.94
N SER A 207 -3.98 7.44 4.38
CA SER A 207 -2.82 7.95 5.11
C SER A 207 -2.97 9.43 5.46
N LEU A 208 -3.60 10.23 4.60
CA LEU A 208 -3.94 11.63 4.85
C LEU A 208 -4.92 11.75 6.01
N GLY A 209 -5.97 10.92 6.03
CA GLY A 209 -6.94 10.89 7.13
C GLY A 209 -6.27 10.57 8.48
N GLY A 210 -5.42 9.54 8.52
CA GLY A 210 -4.63 9.21 9.71
C GLY A 210 -3.65 10.33 10.11
N GLY A 211 -2.94 10.89 9.14
CA GLY A 211 -2.00 11.99 9.34
C GLY A 211 -2.67 13.24 9.90
N ALA A 212 -3.81 13.64 9.33
CA ALA A 212 -4.63 14.75 9.80
C ALA A 212 -5.18 14.49 11.21
N GLY A 213 -5.67 13.28 11.48
CA GLY A 213 -6.12 12.88 12.80
C GLY A 213 -5.05 13.06 13.88
N LEU A 214 -3.80 12.68 13.59
CA LEU A 214 -2.68 12.86 14.52
C LEU A 214 -2.21 14.32 14.60
N ALA A 215 -2.12 15.02 13.45
CA ALA A 215 -1.59 16.38 13.36
C ALA A 215 -2.48 17.43 14.04
N PHE A 216 -3.81 17.27 13.93
CA PHE A 216 -4.80 18.22 14.42
C PHE A 216 -5.59 17.72 15.65
N GLY A 217 -5.80 16.41 15.77
CA GLY A 217 -6.61 15.82 16.85
C GLY A 217 -5.89 15.72 18.19
N LEU A 218 -4.55 15.72 18.21
CA LEU A 218 -3.77 15.64 19.45
C LEU A 218 -3.54 17.03 20.05
N LYS A 219 -4.09 17.25 21.27
CA LYS A 219 -3.84 18.47 22.05
C LYS A 219 -2.38 18.56 22.47
N ARG A 220 -1.80 19.75 22.34
CA ARG A 220 -0.46 20.02 22.87
C ARG A 220 -0.56 20.09 24.38
N LEU A 221 -0.06 19.07 25.08
CA LEU A 221 0.01 19.11 26.53
C LEU A 221 1.10 20.12 26.91
N GLY A 222 0.73 21.11 27.72
CA GLY A 222 1.71 22.06 28.27
C GLY A 222 2.77 21.29 29.05
N ARG A 223 4.04 21.64 28.87
CA ARG A 223 5.10 21.16 29.76
C ARG A 223 4.86 21.83 31.11
N THR A 224 4.23 21.12 32.04
CA THR A 224 4.26 21.52 33.45
C THR A 224 5.71 21.50 33.87
N SER A 225 6.29 22.69 34.04
CA SER A 225 7.57 22.89 34.68
C SER A 225 7.46 22.39 36.12
N LEU A 226 8.06 21.24 36.40
CA LEU A 226 8.47 20.86 37.75
C LEU A 226 9.96 21.17 37.88
#